data_AF-A0A0M3HJC3-F1
#
_entry.id   AF-A0A0M3HJC3-F1
#
_cell.length_a   1.000
_cell.length_b   1.000
_cell.length_c   1.000
_cell.angle_alpha   90.00
_cell.angle_beta   90.00
_cell.angle_gamma   90.00
#
_symmetry.space_group_name_H-M   'P 1'
#
loop_
_entity.id
_entity.type
_entity.pdbx_description
1 polymer ?
#
loop_
_entity_poly.entity_id
_entity_poly.type
_entity_poly.pdbx_seq_one_letter_code
_entity_poly.pdbx_strand_id
1 'polypeptide(L)'
;MNKKQSYFQKYVLISMILNGRVVPLPSYRAAMIPRAVKRLCADYTAIETLCQNKESGTDIADAVLRHLEQHRRTFEVDGNVGLVKRLVRKLRENSVLKVAKVCAFIIFVMCC
;
A
#
# COMPACT_ATOMS: atom_id res chain seq x y z
N MET A 1 -4.60 19.44 -17.26
CA MET A 1 -3.43 18.95 -16.50
C MET A 1 -3.75 17.91 -15.41
N ASN A 2 -5.02 17.64 -15.06
CA ASN A 2 -5.37 16.78 -13.91
C ASN A 2 -5.37 15.25 -14.13
N LYS A 3 -5.61 14.73 -15.34
CA LYS A 3 -5.78 13.27 -15.54
C LYS A 3 -4.52 12.43 -15.27
N LYS A 4 -3.32 12.99 -15.46
CA LYS A 4 -2.05 12.25 -15.25
C LYS A 4 -1.78 11.97 -13.76
N GLN A 5 -2.22 12.86 -12.87
CA GLN A 5 -2.06 12.71 -11.42
C GLN A 5 -2.94 11.59 -10.87
N SER A 6 -4.24 11.58 -11.23
CA SER A 6 -5.17 10.55 -10.76
C SER A 6 -4.81 9.14 -11.22
N TYR A 7 -4.19 8.99 -12.40
CA TYR A 7 -3.72 7.68 -12.87
C TYR A 7 -2.55 7.16 -12.03
N PHE A 8 -1.61 8.03 -11.66
CA PHE A 8 -0.45 7.65 -10.86
C PHE A 8 -0.83 7.27 -9.42
N GLN A 9 -1.72 8.05 -8.78
CA GLN A 9 -2.25 7.74 -7.44
C GLN A 9 -2.91 6.35 -7.39
N LYS A 10 -3.75 6.04 -8.40
CA LYS A 10 -4.43 4.75 -8.52
C LYS A 10 -3.45 3.61 -8.80
N TYR A 11 -2.45 3.85 -9.65
CA TYR A 11 -1.39 2.87 -9.94
C TYR A 11 -0.63 2.46 -8.67
N VAL A 12 -0.23 3.43 -7.84
CA VAL A 12 0.46 3.17 -6.56
C VAL A 12 -0.40 2.28 -5.67
N LEU A 13 -1.66 2.64 -5.45
CA LEU A 13 -2.61 1.85 -4.65
C LEU A 13 -2.81 0.43 -5.19
N ILE A 14 -3.09 0.30 -6.49
CA ILE A 14 -3.39 -1.00 -7.11
C ILE A 14 -2.15 -1.90 -7.10
N SER A 15 -0.97 -1.35 -7.41
CA SER A 15 0.28 -2.10 -7.35
C SER A 15 0.57 -2.60 -5.92
N MET A 16 0.25 -1.80 -4.91
CA MET A 16 0.43 -2.20 -3.51
C MET A 16 -0.59 -3.24 -3.05
N ILE A 17 -1.82 -3.19 -3.55
CA ILE A 17 -2.85 -4.21 -3.30
C ILE A 17 -2.46 -5.56 -3.94
N LEU A 18 -1.92 -5.55 -5.17
CA LEU A 18 -1.56 -6.76 -5.90
C LEU A 18 -0.26 -7.38 -5.39
N ASN A 19 0.78 -6.56 -5.24
CA ASN A 19 2.14 -7.06 -5.01
C ASN A 19 2.62 -6.83 -3.57
N GLY A 20 1.90 -6.08 -2.75
CA GLY A 20 2.34 -5.67 -1.41
C GLY A 20 3.46 -4.62 -1.42
N ARG A 21 3.83 -4.10 -2.59
CA ARG A 21 4.88 -3.10 -2.82
C ARG A 21 4.60 -2.35 -4.12
N VAL A 22 5.02 -1.08 -4.21
CA VAL A 22 4.89 -0.34 -5.46
C VAL A 22 5.90 -0.90 -6.46
N VAL A 23 5.41 -1.24 -7.65
CA VAL A 23 6.28 -1.70 -8.74
C VAL A 23 6.88 -0.47 -9.42
N PRO A 24 8.21 -0.34 -9.46
CA PRO A 24 8.84 0.77 -10.15
C PRO A 24 8.52 0.69 -11.64
N LEU A 25 8.13 1.82 -12.21
CA LEU A 25 7.86 1.91 -13.65
C LEU A 25 9.16 1.77 -14.44
N PRO A 26 9.13 1.14 -15.63
CA PRO A 26 10.29 1.09 -16.51
C PRO A 26 10.77 2.50 -16.88
N SER A 27 12.08 2.67 -17.02
CA SER A 27 12.77 3.97 -17.12
C SER A 27 12.15 4.94 -18.14
N TYR A 28 11.70 4.43 -19.31
CA TYR A 28 11.07 5.24 -20.35
C TYR A 28 9.74 5.89 -19.91
N ARG A 29 8.99 5.25 -19.00
CA ARG A 29 7.75 5.83 -18.43
C ARG A 29 8.01 6.69 -17.21
N ALA A 30 9.08 6.40 -16.46
CA ALA A 30 9.45 7.18 -15.28
C ALA A 30 9.83 8.62 -15.65
N ALA A 31 10.52 8.81 -16.78
CA ALA A 31 10.84 10.14 -17.32
C ALA A 31 9.60 10.96 -17.70
N MET A 32 8.46 10.30 -17.93
CA MET A 32 7.19 10.92 -18.31
C MET A 32 6.38 11.44 -17.10
N ILE A 33 6.82 11.15 -15.87
CA ILE A 33 6.15 11.58 -14.63
C ILE A 33 6.87 12.81 -14.06
N PRO A 34 6.23 13.99 -14.08
CA PRO A 34 6.82 15.20 -13.52
C PRO A 34 7.09 15.04 -12.02
N ARG A 35 8.18 15.63 -11.51
CA ARG A 35 8.47 15.68 -10.06
C ARG A 35 7.32 16.32 -9.26
N ALA A 36 6.58 17.24 -9.88
CA ALA A 36 5.37 17.83 -9.31
C ALA A 36 4.28 16.79 -9.00
N VAL A 37 4.10 15.78 -9.87
CA VAL A 37 3.12 14.69 -9.65
C VAL A 37 3.55 13.83 -8.47
N LYS A 38 4.85 13.55 -8.32
CA LYS A 38 5.39 12.85 -7.13
C LYS A 38 5.12 13.64 -5.84
N ARG A 39 5.32 14.96 -5.84
CA ARG A 39 5.02 15.81 -4.68
C ARG A 39 3.53 15.83 -4.33
N LEU A 40 2.65 15.89 -5.33
CA LEU A 40 1.20 15.82 -5.14
C LEU A 40 0.72 14.44 -4.66
N CYS A 41 1.52 13.39 -4.90
CA CYS A 41 1.27 12.03 -4.41
C CYS A 41 2.09 11.70 -3.15
N ALA A 42 2.53 12.72 -2.40
CA ALA A 42 3.30 12.52 -1.18
C ALA A 42 2.56 11.64 -0.17
N ASP A 43 1.24 11.85 0.01
CA ASP A 43 0.42 11.05 0.93
C ASP A 43 0.39 9.56 0.53
N TYR A 44 0.30 9.27 -0.77
CA TYR A 44 0.34 7.91 -1.28
C TYR A 44 1.72 7.28 -1.16
N THR A 45 2.79 8.08 -1.27
CA THR A 45 4.18 7.64 -1.07
C THR A 45 4.45 7.39 0.42
N ALA A 46 3.84 8.17 1.32
CA ALA A 46 3.92 7.94 2.76
C ALA A 46 3.25 6.61 3.14
N ILE A 47 2.09 6.29 2.56
CA ILE A 47 1.43 4.98 2.72
C ILE A 47 2.32 3.83 2.23
N GLU A 48 3.06 4.03 1.13
CA GLU A 48 4.06 3.05 0.67
C GLU A 48 5.15 2.85 1.72
N THR A 49 5.77 3.93 2.22
CA THR A 49 6.81 3.85 3.25
C THR A 49 6.30 3.14 4.51
N LEU A 50 5.06 3.44 4.94
CA LEU A 50 4.42 2.78 6.07
C LEU A 50 4.24 1.27 5.83
N CYS A 51 3.90 0.86 4.60
CA CYS A 51 3.80 -0.57 4.27
C CYS A 51 5.16 -1.27 4.13
N GLN A 52 6.22 -0.53 3.81
CA GLN A 52 7.58 -1.07 3.73
C GLN A 52 8.27 -1.13 5.09
N ASN A 53 7.83 -0.33 6.06
CA ASN A 53 8.30 -0.39 7.44
C ASN A 53 7.88 -1.73 8.07
N LYS A 54 8.84 -2.67 8.08
CA LYS A 54 8.74 -3.98 8.72
C LYS A 54 9.22 -3.92 10.18
N GLU A 55 8.96 -2.82 10.87
CA GLU A 55 9.32 -2.74 12.28
C GLU A 55 8.50 -3.77 13.07
N SER A 56 9.21 -4.60 13.83
CA SER A 56 8.67 -5.74 14.54
C SER A 56 7.64 -5.29 15.57
N GLY A 57 6.36 -5.55 15.30
CA GLY A 57 5.26 -5.36 16.26
C GLY A 57 4.31 -4.20 15.95
N THR A 58 4.54 -3.41 14.91
CA THR A 58 3.57 -2.38 14.50
C THR A 58 2.50 -2.97 13.59
N ASP A 59 1.24 -2.79 13.96
CA ASP A 59 0.10 -3.17 13.13
C ASP A 59 0.02 -2.25 11.90
N ILE A 60 0.69 -2.65 10.82
CA ILE A 60 0.81 -1.87 9.57
C ILE A 60 -0.57 -1.45 9.06
N ALA A 61 -1.57 -2.32 9.23
CA ALA A 61 -2.95 -2.04 8.85
C ALA A 61 -3.56 -0.86 9.65
N ASP A 62 -3.26 -0.74 10.94
CA ASP A 62 -3.73 0.35 11.80
C ASP A 62 -3.00 1.66 11.47
N ALA A 63 -1.68 1.60 11.22
CA ALA A 63 -0.89 2.76 10.82
C ALA A 63 -1.40 3.38 9.50
N VAL A 64 -1.71 2.54 8.50
CA VAL A 64 -2.30 3.00 7.23
C VAL A 64 -3.71 3.57 7.44
N LEU A 65 -4.50 2.98 8.34
CA LEU A 65 -5.84 3.47 8.67
C LEU A 65 -5.81 4.84 9.37
N ARG A 66 -4.92 5.04 10.34
CA ARG A 66 -4.70 6.35 10.98
C ARG A 66 -4.25 7.40 9.99
N HIS A 67 -3.34 7.04 9.08
CA HIS A 67 -2.88 7.96 8.04
C HIS A 67 -4.02 8.36 7.08
N LEU A 68 -4.91 7.41 6.74
CA LEU A 68 -6.12 7.68 5.98
C LEU A 68 -7.05 8.65 6.71
N GLU A 69 -7.27 8.46 8.01
CA GLU A 69 -8.15 9.34 8.79
C GLU A 69 -7.59 10.76 8.89
N GLN A 70 -6.28 10.89 9.09
CA GLN A 70 -5.59 12.17 9.15
C GLN A 70 -5.67 12.96 7.83
N HIS A 71 -5.59 12.27 6.68
CA HIS A 71 -5.66 12.87 5.35
C HIS A 71 -6.98 12.59 4.62
N ARG A 72 -8.06 12.32 5.36
CA ARG A 72 -9.34 11.86 4.80
C ARG A 72 -9.87 12.79 3.71
N ARG A 73 -9.77 14.11 3.91
CA ARG A 73 -10.24 15.12 2.96
C ARG A 73 -9.56 14.99 1.59
N THR A 74 -8.25 14.71 1.56
CA THR A 74 -7.50 14.52 0.31
C THR A 74 -7.99 13.28 -0.43
N PHE A 75 -8.16 12.16 0.29
CA PHE A 75 -8.63 10.91 -0.31
C PHE A 75 -10.10 10.95 -0.75
N GLU A 76 -10.94 11.76 -0.08
CA GLU A 76 -12.34 12.00 -0.46
C GLU A 76 -12.45 12.81 -1.74
N VAL A 77 -11.66 13.89 -1.87
CA VAL A 77 -11.59 14.68 -3.10
C VAL A 77 -11.09 13.82 -4.28
N ASP A 78 -10.14 12.93 -4.02
CA ASP A 78 -9.61 12.00 -5.03
C ASP A 78 -10.56 10.80 -5.32
N GLY A 79 -11.56 10.56 -4.47
CA GLY A 79 -12.46 9.40 -4.56
C GLY A 79 -11.78 8.04 -4.31
N ASN A 80 -10.60 8.02 -3.67
CA ASN A 80 -9.76 6.83 -3.51
C ASN A 80 -9.86 6.18 -2.13
N VAL A 81 -10.71 6.70 -1.23
CA VAL A 81 -10.91 6.17 0.15
C VAL A 81 -11.20 4.65 0.14
N GLY A 82 -12.04 4.19 -0.78
CA GLY A 82 -12.40 2.77 -0.89
C GLY A 82 -11.22 1.86 -1.26
N LEU A 83 -10.30 2.36 -2.09
CA LEU A 83 -9.09 1.62 -2.47
C LEU A 83 -8.14 1.47 -1.27
N VAL A 84 -7.97 2.53 -0.49
CA VAL A 84 -7.13 2.49 0.72
C VAL A 84 -7.73 1.54 1.77
N LYS A 85 -9.05 1.56 1.98
CA LYS A 85 -9.71 0.58 2.87
C LYS A 85 -9.52 -0.86 2.40
N ARG A 86 -9.55 -1.09 1.08
CA ARG A 86 -9.29 -2.42 0.50
C ARG A 86 -7.85 -2.87 0.72
N LEU A 87 -6.90 -1.95 0.62
CA LEU A 87 -5.50 -2.19 0.97
C LEU A 87 -5.36 -2.60 2.44
N VAL A 88 -5.99 -1.88 3.38
CA VAL A 88 -5.97 -2.23 4.81
C VAL A 88 -6.50 -3.65 5.05
N ARG A 89 -7.61 -4.02 4.39
CA ARG A 89 -8.16 -5.38 4.46
C ARG A 89 -7.15 -6.42 3.95
N LYS A 90 -6.50 -6.14 2.82
CA LYS A 90 -5.48 -7.03 2.25
C LYS A 90 -4.25 -7.19 3.14
N LEU A 91 -3.82 -6.12 3.81
CA LEU A 91 -2.72 -6.18 4.78
C LEU A 91 -3.07 -7.10 5.95
N ARG A 92 -4.28 -6.99 6.52
CA ARG A 92 -4.75 -7.89 7.59
C ARG A 92 -4.82 -9.33 7.14
N GLU A 93 -5.40 -9.59 5.96
CA GLU A 93 -5.47 -10.93 5.37
C GLU A 93 -4.05 -11.53 5.19
N ASN A 94 -3.09 -10.73 4.72
CA ASN A 94 -1.72 -11.19 4.50
C ASN A 94 -0.98 -11.50 5.82
N SER A 95 -1.22 -10.72 6.88
CA SER A 95 -0.68 -11.01 8.21
C SER A 95 -1.18 -12.34 8.75
N VAL A 96 -2.48 -12.61 8.64
CA VAL A 96 -3.08 -13.89 9.07
C VAL A 96 -2.55 -15.05 8.24
N LEU A 97 -2.46 -14.91 6.92
CA LEU A 97 -1.93 -15.94 6.03
C LEU A 97 -0.47 -16.29 6.31
N LYS A 98 0.35 -15.30 6.69
CA LYS A 98 1.75 -15.55 7.08
C LYS A 98 1.83 -16.42 8.33
N VAL A 99 1.05 -16.09 9.36
CA VAL A 99 1.00 -16.88 10.60
C VAL A 99 0.51 -18.29 10.31
N ALA A 100 -0.58 -18.43 9.54
CA ALA A 100 -1.14 -19.73 9.16
C ALA A 100 -0.12 -20.63 8.43
N LYS A 101 0.68 -20.06 7.50
CA LYS A 101 1.75 -20.79 6.81
C LYS A 101 2.84 -21.30 7.75
N VAL A 102 3.25 -20.47 8.71
CA VAL A 102 4.27 -20.84 9.70
C VAL A 102 3.73 -21.95 10.62
N CYS A 103 2.48 -21.83 11.09
CA CYS A 103 1.86 -22.87 11.91
C CYS A 103 1.72 -24.20 11.16
N ALA A 104 1.27 -24.19 9.90
CA ALA A 104 1.16 -25.40 9.09
C ALA A 104 2.53 -26.08 8.88
N PHE A 105 3.58 -25.29 8.66
CA PHE A 105 4.95 -25.79 8.54
C PHE A 105 5.44 -26.43 9.86
N ILE A 106 5.22 -25.77 11.00
CA ILE A 106 5.62 -26.29 12.32
C ILE A 106 4.88 -27.60 12.66
N ILE A 107 3.57 -27.67 12.41
CA ILE A 107 2.78 -28.89 12.65
C ILE A 107 3.30 -30.05 11.80
N PHE A 108 3.63 -29.80 10.53
CA PHE A 108 4.21 -30.81 9.65
C PHE A 108 5.58 -31.30 10.14
N VAL A 109 6.46 -30.37 10.55
CA VAL A 109 7.81 -30.71 11.04
C VAL A 109 7.79 -31.44 12.39
N MET A 110 6.83 -31.17 13.28
CA MET A 110 6.72 -31.88 14.56
C MET A 110 6.02 -33.24 14.47
N CYS A 111 5.35 -33.55 13.36
CA CYS A 111 4.70 -34.84 13.13
C CYS A 111 5.57 -35.86 12.36
N CYS A 112 6.71 -35.44 11.81
CA CYS A 112 7.73 -36.33 11.23
C CYS A 112 8.86 -36.57 12.22
#